data_AF-A0A9E2EWU4-F1
#
_entry.id   AF-A0A9E2EWU4-F1
#
_cell.length_a   1.000
_cell.length_b   1.000
_cell.length_c   1.000
_cell.angle_alpha   90.00
_cell.angle_beta   90.00
_cell.angle_gamma   90.00
#
_symmetry.space_group_name_H-M   'P 1'
#
loop_
_entity.id
_entity.type
_entity.pdbx_description
1 polymer ?
#
loop_
_entity_poly.entity_id
_entity_poly.type
_entity_poly.pdbx_seq_one_letter_code
_entity_poly.pdbx_strand_id
1 'polypeptide(L)'
;MSTEQSYAPGEYPDMPPPSTEVGIIGWIRHNLLSSTTNIVITVLTIYFLYIIIPPMLNWIFFDAVFTAESRDDCRAIARAAG
;
A
#
# COMPACT_ATOMS: atom_id res chain seq x y z
N MET A 1 -10.56 -40.44 -6.42
CA MET A 1 -10.72 -41.29 -7.61
C MET A 1 -10.91 -40.34 -8.77
N SER A 2 -9.81 -39.96 -9.43
CA SER A 2 -9.83 -38.92 -10.47
C SER A 2 -10.22 -39.59 -11.78
N THR A 3 -11.37 -39.20 -12.34
CA THR A 3 -11.80 -39.60 -13.68
C THR A 3 -10.90 -38.94 -14.72
N GLU A 4 -10.17 -39.72 -15.53
CA GLU A 4 -9.51 -39.22 -16.73
C GLU A 4 -10.57 -38.68 -17.70
N GLN A 5 -10.55 -37.37 -17.96
CA GLN A 5 -11.38 -36.74 -18.97
C GLN A 5 -10.64 -36.84 -20.32
N SER A 6 -11.10 -37.75 -21.19
CA SER A 6 -10.55 -37.93 -22.54
C SER A 6 -11.14 -36.89 -23.48
N TYR A 7 -10.38 -35.83 -23.77
CA TYR A 7 -10.76 -34.83 -24.78
C TYR A 7 -10.19 -35.19 -26.16
N ALA A 8 -10.95 -34.96 -27.23
CA ALA A 8 -10.45 -35.01 -28.60
C ALA A 8 -9.32 -33.98 -28.82
N PRO A 9 -8.29 -34.29 -29.64
CA PRO A 9 -7.19 -33.36 -29.92
C PRO A 9 -7.71 -32.02 -30.46
N GLY A 10 -7.55 -30.95 -29.69
CA GLY A 10 -7.90 -29.59 -30.09
C GLY A 10 -9.15 -29.01 -29.41
N GLU A 11 -9.85 -29.76 -28.56
CA GLU A 11 -11.05 -29.27 -27.88
C GLU A 11 -10.89 -29.13 -26.35
N TYR A 12 -9.67 -29.11 -25.81
CA TYR A 12 -9.45 -28.94 -24.37
C TYR A 12 -10.15 -27.69 -23.81
N PRO A 13 -10.83 -27.78 -22.64
CA PRO A 13 -11.51 -26.63 -22.05
C PRO A 13 -10.49 -25.65 -21.48
N ASP A 14 -10.78 -24.36 -21.58
CA ASP A 14 -9.94 -23.31 -21.01
C ASP A 14 -9.84 -23.48 -19.49
N MET A 15 -8.60 -23.52 -19.00
CA MET A 15 -8.33 -23.53 -17.56
C MET A 15 -8.42 -22.11 -17.00
N PRO A 16 -8.93 -21.92 -15.77
CA PRO A 16 -8.88 -20.61 -15.14
C PRO A 16 -7.42 -20.15 -14.99
N PRO A 17 -7.14 -18.84 -15.11
CA PRO A 17 -5.80 -18.33 -14.96
C PRO A 17 -5.25 -18.66 -13.55
N PRO A 18 -3.93 -18.82 -13.40
CA PRO A 18 -3.32 -19.04 -12.09
C PRO A 18 -3.75 -17.93 -11.12
N SER A 19 -4.02 -18.28 -9.87
CA SER A 19 -4.46 -17.31 -8.86
C SER A 19 -3.44 -16.19 -8.60
N THR A 20 -2.18 -16.41 -8.96
CA THR A 20 -1.10 -15.41 -8.90
C THR A 20 -1.07 -14.43 -10.07
N GLU A 21 -1.84 -14.69 -11.13
CA GLU A 21 -1.95 -13.82 -12.32
C GLU A 21 -3.20 -12.93 -12.26
N VAL A 22 -4.12 -13.17 -11.33
CA VAL A 22 -5.36 -12.41 -11.17
C VAL A 22 -5.45 -11.74 -9.79
N GLY A 23 -6.21 -10.65 -9.72
CA GLY A 23 -6.48 -9.93 -8.46
C GLY A 23 -5.31 -9.09 -7.95
N ILE A 24 -5.40 -8.68 -6.67
CA ILE A 24 -4.47 -7.72 -6.05
C ILE A 24 -3.04 -8.25 -6.01
N ILE A 25 -2.87 -9.54 -5.71
CA ILE A 25 -1.55 -10.18 -5.60
C ILE A 25 -0.85 -10.19 -6.97
N GLY A 26 -1.55 -10.59 -8.02
CA GLY A 26 -1.02 -10.53 -9.39
C GLY A 26 -0.68 -9.11 -9.81
N TRP A 27 -1.54 -8.14 -9.48
CA TRP A 27 -1.29 -6.73 -9.76
C TRP A 27 -0.02 -6.21 -9.07
N ILE A 28 0.18 -6.50 -7.79
CA ILE A 28 1.39 -6.09 -7.04
C ILE A 28 2.64 -6.67 -7.70
N ARG A 29 2.61 -7.96 -8.04
CA ARG A 29 3.75 -8.61 -8.69
C ARG A 29 4.07 -7.99 -10.05
N HIS A 30 3.06 -7.69 -10.84
CA HIS A 30 3.23 -7.16 -12.19
C HIS A 30 3.62 -5.67 -12.23
N ASN A 31 3.20 -4.87 -11.23
CA ASN A 31 3.43 -3.42 -11.24
C ASN A 31 4.55 -2.98 -10.30
N LEU A 32 4.60 -3.52 -9.08
CA LEU A 32 5.56 -3.10 -8.05
C LEU A 32 6.81 -3.99 -8.03
N LEU A 33 6.66 -5.30 -8.29
CA LEU A 33 7.74 -6.28 -8.14
C LEU A 33 8.19 -6.91 -9.48
N SER A 34 7.94 -6.23 -10.60
CA SER A 34 8.17 -6.78 -11.95
C SER A 34 9.64 -6.84 -12.38
N SER A 35 10.54 -6.14 -11.69
CA SER A 35 11.97 -6.15 -11.96
C SER A 35 12.76 -5.89 -10.68
N THR A 36 14.05 -6.26 -10.67
CA THR A 36 14.94 -5.98 -9.53
C THR A 36 14.97 -4.50 -9.15
N THR A 37 15.00 -3.60 -10.14
CA THR A 37 14.95 -2.15 -9.90
C THR A 37 13.63 -1.73 -9.26
N ASN A 38 12.49 -2.24 -9.75
CA ASN A 38 11.18 -1.92 -9.16
C ASN A 38 11.05 -2.45 -7.73
N ILE A 39 11.62 -3.62 -7.44
CA ILE A 39 11.67 -4.18 -6.08
C ILE A 39 12.45 -3.24 -5.16
N VAL A 40 13.66 -2.80 -5.56
CA VAL A 40 14.49 -1.89 -4.76
C VAL A 40 13.75 -0.57 -4.50
N ILE A 41 13.19 0.04 -5.54
CA ILE A 41 12.45 1.30 -5.40
C ILE A 41 11.22 1.10 -4.49
N THR A 42 10.46 0.03 -4.66
CA THR A 42 9.28 -0.26 -3.82
C THR A 42 9.66 -0.36 -2.34
N VAL A 43 10.74 -1.08 -2.01
CA VAL A 43 11.22 -1.20 -0.62
C VAL A 43 11.64 0.16 -0.08
N LEU A 44 12.39 0.96 -0.85
CA LEU A 44 12.80 2.31 -0.45
C LEU A 44 11.59 3.22 -0.24
N THR A 45 10.58 3.17 -1.11
CA THR A 45 9.34 3.93 -0.96
C THR A 45 8.62 3.55 0.32
N ILE A 46 8.47 2.26 0.62
CA ILE A 46 7.85 1.80 1.88
C ILE A 46 8.64 2.32 3.09
N TYR A 47 9.97 2.25 3.04
CA TYR A 47 10.82 2.78 4.10
C TYR A 47 10.63 4.29 4.31
N PHE A 48 10.58 5.07 3.22
CA PHE A 48 10.33 6.50 3.32
C PHE A 48 8.93 6.81 3.86
N LEU A 49 7.91 6.09 3.41
CA LEU A 49 6.57 6.23 3.98
C LEU A 49 6.55 5.92 5.48
N TYR A 50 7.26 4.89 5.91
CA TYR A 50 7.36 4.51 7.32
C TYR A 50 7.95 5.63 8.19
N ILE A 51 8.95 6.36 7.70
CA ILE A 51 9.56 7.47 8.47
C ILE A 51 8.84 8.81 8.29
N ILE A 52 8.14 9.04 7.17
CA ILE A 52 7.45 10.31 6.86
C ILE A 52 6.04 10.34 7.45
N ILE A 53 5.28 9.24 7.35
CA ILE A 53 3.87 9.22 7.75
C ILE A 53 3.70 9.54 9.25
N PRO A 54 4.41 8.91 10.21
CA PRO A 54 4.21 9.20 11.63
C PRO A 54 4.42 10.67 12.02
N PRO A 55 5.55 11.34 11.69
CA PRO A 55 5.71 12.75 12.03
C PRO A 55 4.73 13.66 11.29
N MET A 56 4.33 13.30 10.06
CA MET A 56 3.30 14.03 9.33
C MET A 56 1.93 13.94 10.03
N LEU A 57 1.56 12.76 10.54
CA LEU A 57 0.33 12.57 11.31
C LEU A 57 0.38 13.31 12.65
N ASN A 58 1.52 13.31 13.35
CA ASN A 58 1.72 14.11 14.56
C ASN A 58 1.48 15.58 14.28
N TRP A 59 2.12 16.12 13.25
CA TRP A 59 1.99 17.53 12.90
C TRP A 59 0.55 17.93 12.51
N ILE A 60 -0.17 17.09 11.75
CA ILE A 60 -1.50 17.44 11.23
C ILE A 60 -2.62 17.14 12.23
N PHE A 61 -2.59 15.98 12.90
CA PHE A 61 -3.75 15.47 13.64
C PHE A 61 -3.56 15.46 15.15
N PHE A 62 -2.35 15.25 15.65
CA PHE A 62 -2.12 15.05 17.08
C PHE A 62 -1.65 16.33 17.79
N ASP A 63 -0.79 17.13 17.14
CA ASP A 63 -0.18 18.33 17.73
C ASP A 63 -0.79 19.64 17.19
N ALA A 64 -1.69 19.58 16.22
CA ALA A 64 -2.26 20.76 15.57
C ALA A 64 -3.27 21.50 16.45
N VAL A 65 -3.11 22.82 16.56
CA VAL A 65 -4.09 23.71 17.21
C VAL A 65 -5.04 24.28 16.14
N PHE A 66 -6.25 23.73 16.05
CA PHE A 66 -7.24 24.14 15.04
C PHE A 66 -8.11 25.33 15.45
N THR A 67 -8.26 25.59 16.75
CA THR A 67 -9.15 26.62 17.29
C THR A 67 -8.45 27.38 18.40
N ALA A 68 -8.43 28.71 18.31
CA ALA A 68 -7.89 29.61 19.32
C ALA A 68 -8.57 30.99 19.20
N GLU A 69 -8.70 31.73 20.30
CA GLU A 69 -9.38 33.03 20.30
C GLU A 69 -8.46 34.17 19.79
N SER A 70 -7.14 33.96 19.84
CA SER A 70 -6.15 34.91 19.36
C SER A 70 -4.85 34.22 18.95
N ARG A 71 -3.94 34.96 18.28
CA ARG A 71 -2.63 34.44 17.90
C ARG A 71 -1.77 34.04 19.10
N ASP A 72 -1.88 34.79 20.19
CA ASP A 72 -1.10 34.53 21.40
C ASP A 72 -1.62 33.30 22.13
N ASP A 73 -2.95 33.10 22.12
CA ASP A 73 -3.63 31.91 22.64
C ASP A 73 -3.24 30.64 21.85
N CYS A 74 -3.28 30.70 20.51
CA CYS A 74 -2.81 29.61 19.64
C CYS A 74 -1.38 29.17 19.97
N ARG A 75 -0.47 30.13 20.18
CA ARG A 75 0.93 29.87 20.54
C ARG A 75 1.09 29.39 21.99
N ALA A 76 0.19 29.76 22.88
CA ALA A 76 0.21 29.28 24.27
C ALA A 76 -0.20 27.81 24.33
N ILE A 77 -1.31 27.45 23.67
CA ILE A 77 -1.79 26.06 23.57
C ILE A 77 -0.72 25.16 22.96
N ALA A 78 -0.11 25.57 21.85
CA ALA A 78 0.93 24.79 21.18
C ALA A 78 2.18 24.55 22.06
N ARG A 79 2.53 25.48 22.96
CA ARG A 79 3.65 25.31 23.90
C ARG A 79 3.31 24.48 25.12
N ALA A 80 2.03 24.40 25.48
CA ALA A 80 1.56 23.58 26.60
C ALA A 80 1.39 22.11 26.21
N ALA A 81 1.19 21.83 24.91
CA ALA A 81 0.99 20.49 24.37
C ALA A 81 2.30 19.73 24.04
N GLY A 82 3.43 20.43 23.94
CA GLY A 82 4.77 19.84 23.70
C GLY A 82 5.65 19.85 24.94
#